data_AF-A0A511WTZ3-F1
#
_entry.id   AF-A0A511WTZ3-F1
#
_cell.length_a   1.000
_cell.length_b   1.000
_cell.length_c   1.000
_cell.angle_alpha   90.00
_cell.angle_beta   90.00
_cell.angle_gamma   90.00
#
_symmetry.space_group_name_H-M   'P 1'
#
loop_
_entity.id
_entity.type
_entity.pdbx_description
1 polymer ?
#
loop_
_entity_poly.entity_id
_entity_poly.type
_entity_poly.pdbx_seq_one_letter_code
_entity_poly.pdbx_strand_id
1 'polypeptide(L)'
;MILQPLLVIRVIALLLGLAVFWVLSSQQEKKIPMDHYASILTTWLLFFIGAKGLTQWELLLDYPLSVLAYPSGTAEFYIASIATVLWEWRKRHVHKPYVQAYFLMMASSMVSFSLLERLVLDQGHLVDVIFAFSFFVMVVLHKQRLWSVFFAFSGAVLAAGLYRAPDLMGYRMDLVFYLVIALMSLVLVLVKKGGKNHGG
;
A
#
# COMPACT_ATOMS: atom_id res chain seq x y z
N MET A 1 3.36 -19.67 -20.29
CA MET A 1 3.47 -19.01 -18.97
C MET A 1 2.07 -18.58 -18.56
N ILE A 2 1.49 -19.21 -17.54
CA ILE A 2 0.19 -18.79 -17.01
C ILE A 2 0.48 -17.61 -16.09
N LEU A 3 0.05 -16.40 -16.47
CA LEU A 3 0.12 -15.25 -15.57
C LEU A 3 -0.66 -15.62 -14.30
N GLN A 4 -0.05 -15.49 -13.13
CA GLN A 4 -0.74 -15.80 -11.88
C GLN A 4 -2.00 -14.92 -11.77
N PRO A 5 -3.21 -15.49 -11.59
CA PRO A 5 -4.46 -14.73 -11.57
C PRO A 5 -4.45 -13.55 -10.58
N LEU A 6 -3.78 -13.73 -9.44
CA LEU A 6 -3.59 -12.68 -8.43
C LEU A 6 -2.81 -11.48 -8.97
N LEU A 7 -1.81 -11.69 -9.85
CA LEU A 7 -1.05 -10.59 -10.44
C LEU A 7 -1.93 -9.76 -11.39
N VAL A 8 -2.76 -10.42 -12.20
CA VAL A 8 -3.73 -9.74 -13.08
C VAL A 8 -4.67 -8.88 -12.26
N ILE A 9 -5.23 -9.44 -11.18
CA ILE A 9 -6.16 -8.71 -10.31
C ILE A 9 -5.49 -7.55 -9.58
N ARG A 10 -4.23 -7.68 -9.14
CA ARG A 10 -3.45 -6.54 -8.59
C ARG A 10 -3.35 -5.39 -9.59
N VAL A 11 -3.02 -5.69 -10.84
CA VAL A 11 -2.90 -4.67 -11.89
C VAL A 11 -4.25 -3.99 -12.14
N ILE A 12 -5.32 -4.78 -12.30
CA ILE A 12 -6.68 -4.23 -12.49
C ILE A 12 -7.10 -3.38 -11.28
N ALA A 13 -6.84 -3.85 -10.07
CA ALA A 13 -7.18 -3.12 -8.84
C ALA A 13 -6.44 -1.78 -8.73
N LEU A 14 -5.16 -1.74 -9.10
CA LEU A 14 -4.39 -0.48 -9.16
C LEU A 14 -4.97 0.49 -10.20
N LEU A 15 -5.36 -0.01 -11.38
CA LEU A 15 -6.00 0.81 -12.42
C LEU A 15 -7.37 1.33 -11.97
N LEU A 16 -8.17 0.51 -11.29
CA LEU A 16 -9.44 0.94 -10.70
C LEU A 16 -9.23 1.98 -9.60
N GLY A 17 -8.20 1.85 -8.76
CA GLY A 17 -7.87 2.85 -7.76
C GLY A 17 -7.50 4.21 -8.37
N LEU A 18 -6.73 4.19 -9.47
CA LEU A 18 -6.46 5.39 -10.27
C LEU A 18 -7.74 5.99 -10.86
N ALA A 19 -8.63 5.16 -11.40
CA ALA A 19 -9.91 5.60 -11.96
C ALA A 19 -10.83 6.22 -10.90
N VAL A 20 -10.93 5.63 -9.70
CA VAL A 20 -11.71 6.17 -8.58
C VAL A 20 -11.15 7.53 -8.15
N PHE A 21 -9.83 7.65 -8.02
CA PHE A 21 -9.19 8.94 -7.74
C PHE A 21 -9.46 9.98 -8.83
N TRP A 22 -9.44 9.57 -10.10
CA TRP A 22 -9.74 10.44 -11.23
C TRP A 22 -11.17 10.98 -11.16
N VAL A 23 -12.15 10.14 -10.79
CA VAL A 23 -13.55 10.55 -10.68
C VAL A 23 -13.79 11.48 -9.50
N LEU A 24 -13.19 11.19 -8.34
CA LEU A 24 -13.41 11.93 -7.09
C LEU A 24 -12.67 13.27 -7.00
N SER A 25 -11.59 13.45 -7.76
CA SER A 25 -10.76 14.66 -7.68
C SER A 25 -11.26 15.80 -8.60
N SER A 26 -10.95 17.06 -8.25
CA SER A 26 -11.19 18.21 -9.13
C SER A 26 -10.19 18.24 -10.30
N GLN A 27 -10.59 18.68 -11.50
CA GLN A 27 -9.79 18.58 -12.74
C GLN A 27 -8.43 19.30 -12.68
N GLN A 28 -8.32 20.41 -11.94
CA GLN A 28 -7.09 21.23 -11.93
C GLN A 28 -5.91 20.59 -11.18
N GLU A 29 -6.11 19.51 -10.40
CA GLU A 29 -5.07 18.94 -9.54
C GLU A 29 -4.79 17.44 -9.78
N LYS A 30 -5.30 16.83 -10.87
CA LYS A 30 -5.26 15.36 -11.04
C LYS A 30 -3.91 14.80 -11.50
N LYS A 31 -3.27 15.48 -12.46
CA LYS A 31 -2.16 14.90 -13.22
C LYS A 31 -0.91 14.68 -12.37
N ILE A 32 -0.49 15.72 -11.64
CA ILE A 32 0.73 15.70 -10.81
C ILE A 32 0.71 14.57 -9.75
N PRO A 33 -0.34 14.42 -8.91
CA PRO A 33 -0.36 13.33 -7.93
C PRO A 33 -0.41 11.95 -8.59
N MET A 34 -1.06 11.79 -9.74
CA MET A 34 -1.06 10.51 -10.46
C MET A 34 0.31 10.16 -11.01
N ASP A 35 0.99 11.12 -11.65
CA ASP A 35 2.33 10.91 -12.20
C ASP A 35 3.31 10.53 -11.07
N HIS A 36 3.25 11.22 -9.93
CA HIS A 36 4.07 10.87 -8.77
C HIS A 36 3.70 9.53 -8.16
N TYR A 37 2.41 9.18 -8.07
CA TYR A 37 1.98 7.88 -7.55
C TYR A 37 2.44 6.73 -8.47
N ALA A 38 2.30 6.89 -9.78
CA ALA A 38 2.82 5.94 -10.76
C ALA A 38 4.35 5.81 -10.67
N SER A 39 5.07 6.92 -10.45
CA SER A 39 6.51 6.88 -10.19
C SER A 39 6.83 6.07 -8.93
N ILE A 40 6.14 6.31 -7.81
CA ILE A 40 6.34 5.57 -6.55
C ILE A 40 6.06 4.08 -6.75
N LEU A 41 4.96 3.74 -7.43
CA LEU A 41 4.61 2.35 -7.75
C LEU A 41 5.68 1.68 -8.62
N THR A 42 6.20 2.40 -9.62
CA THR A 42 7.28 1.89 -10.49
C THR A 42 8.55 1.66 -9.68
N THR A 43 8.93 2.60 -8.83
CA THR A 43 10.07 2.45 -7.92
C THR A 43 9.89 1.27 -6.98
N TRP A 44 8.70 1.11 -6.40
CA TRP A 44 8.37 -0.05 -5.57
C TRP A 44 8.47 -1.35 -6.35
N LEU A 45 7.94 -1.41 -7.58
CA LEU A 45 8.00 -2.60 -8.43
C LEU A 45 9.45 -2.98 -8.80
N LEU A 46 10.29 -1.99 -9.09
CA LEU A 46 11.72 -2.22 -9.34
C LEU A 46 12.43 -2.77 -8.10
N PHE A 47 12.20 -2.19 -6.92
CA PHE A 47 12.77 -2.73 -5.69
C PHE A 47 12.19 -4.10 -5.33
N PHE A 48 10.94 -4.37 -5.68
CA PHE A 48 10.31 -5.67 -5.47
C PHE A 48 10.93 -6.77 -6.34
N ILE A 49 11.19 -6.48 -7.61
CA ILE A 49 11.94 -7.38 -8.50
C ILE A 49 13.37 -7.55 -7.99
N GLY A 50 14.02 -6.47 -7.55
CA GLY A 50 15.36 -6.55 -6.94
C GLY A 50 15.38 -7.42 -5.68
N ALA A 51 14.39 -7.25 -4.79
CA ALA A 51 14.25 -8.03 -3.56
C ALA A 51 13.99 -9.52 -3.86
N LYS A 52 13.22 -9.84 -4.89
CA LYS A 52 13.11 -11.22 -5.40
C LYS A 52 14.46 -11.78 -5.82
N GLY A 53 15.25 -11.02 -6.58
CA GLY A 53 16.58 -11.45 -7.01
C GLY A 53 17.51 -11.72 -5.82
N LEU A 54 17.43 -10.91 -4.76
CA LEU A 54 18.23 -11.09 -3.55
C LEU A 54 17.79 -12.31 -2.71
N THR A 55 16.48 -12.52 -2.59
CA THR A 55 15.92 -13.63 -1.79
C THR A 55 16.00 -14.98 -2.49
N GLN A 56 15.97 -14.99 -3.83
CA GLN A 56 16.08 -16.18 -4.68
C GLN A 56 17.40 -16.15 -5.48
N TRP A 57 18.51 -15.79 -4.83
CA TRP A 57 19.80 -15.58 -5.49
C TRP A 57 20.30 -16.82 -6.24
N GLU A 58 20.10 -18.01 -5.65
CA GLU A 58 20.43 -19.29 -6.30
C GLU A 58 19.69 -19.43 -7.63
N LEU A 59 18.37 -19.18 -7.61
CA LEU A 59 17.51 -19.28 -8.78
C LEU A 59 17.81 -18.18 -9.83
N LEU A 60 18.32 -17.02 -9.40
CA LEU A 60 18.72 -15.94 -10.31
C LEU A 60 19.95 -16.29 -11.14
N LEU A 61 20.92 -16.98 -10.54
CA LEU A 61 22.12 -17.42 -11.22
C LEU A 61 21.83 -18.55 -12.20
N ASP A 62 21.00 -19.50 -11.80
CA ASP A 62 20.72 -20.69 -12.61
C ASP A 62 19.65 -20.44 -13.68
N TYR A 63 18.59 -19.69 -13.33
CA TYR A 63 17.43 -19.47 -14.19
C TYR A 63 16.85 -18.06 -14.01
N PRO A 64 17.48 -17.01 -14.58
CA PRO A 64 17.14 -15.62 -14.31
C PRO A 64 15.69 -15.25 -14.64
N LEU A 65 15.11 -15.86 -15.68
CA LEU A 65 13.70 -15.62 -16.05
C LEU A 65 12.71 -16.30 -15.08
N SER A 66 13.12 -17.37 -14.41
CA SER A 66 12.28 -18.11 -13.47
C SER A 66 12.04 -17.33 -12.16
N VAL A 67 12.97 -16.45 -11.77
CA VAL A 67 12.81 -15.57 -10.60
C VAL A 67 11.58 -14.68 -10.72
N LEU A 68 11.28 -14.21 -11.93
CA LEU A 68 10.11 -13.37 -12.19
C LEU A 68 8.80 -14.14 -12.00
N ALA A 69 8.79 -15.43 -12.35
CA ALA A 69 7.65 -16.32 -12.22
C ALA A 69 7.50 -16.91 -10.81
N TYR A 70 8.57 -16.92 -10.01
CA TYR A 70 8.52 -17.42 -8.64
C TYR A 70 7.52 -16.61 -7.80
N PRO A 71 6.62 -17.26 -7.03
CA PRO A 71 5.64 -16.54 -6.22
C PRO A 71 6.35 -15.64 -5.21
N SER A 72 6.00 -14.36 -5.21
CA SER A 72 6.61 -13.44 -4.25
C SER A 72 6.09 -13.69 -2.84
N GLY A 73 6.99 -13.66 -1.86
CA GLY A 73 6.65 -13.69 -0.45
C GLY A 73 6.43 -12.30 0.17
N THR A 74 6.29 -12.33 1.49
CA THR A 74 6.08 -11.17 2.37
C THR A 74 7.39 -10.42 2.63
N ALA A 75 8.52 -11.12 2.67
CA ALA A 75 9.84 -10.54 2.86
C ALA A 75 10.20 -9.58 1.72
N GLU A 76 9.95 -9.96 0.47
CA GLU A 76 10.19 -9.15 -0.71
C GLU A 76 9.30 -7.89 -0.68
N PHE A 77 8.07 -8.03 -0.20
CA PHE A 77 7.16 -6.90 -0.01
C PHE A 77 7.71 -5.92 1.03
N TYR A 78 8.24 -6.42 2.15
CA TYR A 78 8.84 -5.58 3.19
C TYR A 78 10.08 -4.85 2.71
N ILE A 79 11.02 -5.57 2.09
CA ILE A 79 12.26 -4.99 1.55
C ILE A 79 11.92 -3.89 0.53
N ALA A 80 11.02 -4.18 -0.41
CA ALA A 80 10.60 -3.21 -1.42
C ALA A 80 9.95 -1.97 -0.79
N SER A 81 9.03 -2.17 0.16
CA SER A 81 8.31 -1.07 0.81
C SER A 81 9.26 -0.17 1.61
N ILE A 82 10.19 -0.76 2.38
CA ILE A 82 11.19 0.00 3.14
C ILE A 82 12.13 0.74 2.19
N ALA A 83 12.64 0.08 1.15
CA ALA A 83 13.52 0.69 0.16
C ALA A 83 12.84 1.86 -0.55
N THR A 84 11.58 1.71 -0.97
CA THR A 84 10.80 2.80 -1.56
C THR A 84 10.63 3.97 -0.61
N VAL A 85 10.29 3.72 0.66
CA VAL A 85 10.15 4.79 1.65
C VAL A 85 11.46 5.55 1.83
N LEU A 86 12.58 4.84 1.98
CA LEU A 86 13.91 5.45 2.12
C LEU A 86 14.34 6.24 0.88
N TRP A 87 14.04 5.71 -0.31
CA TRP A 87 14.33 6.37 -1.58
C TRP A 87 13.53 7.66 -1.76
N GLU A 88 12.21 7.58 -1.56
CA GLU A 88 11.29 8.71 -1.75
C GLU A 88 11.39 9.74 -0.62
N TRP A 89 11.91 9.36 0.55
CA TRP A 89 12.18 10.30 1.63
C TRP A 89 13.11 11.44 1.21
N ARG A 90 14.05 11.18 0.28
CA ARG A 90 14.94 12.21 -0.28
C ARG A 90 14.17 13.32 -0.99
N LYS A 91 13.02 12.99 -1.59
CA LYS A 91 12.14 13.91 -2.32
C LYS A 91 10.90 14.29 -1.51
N ARG A 92 10.89 14.11 -0.19
CA ARG A 92 9.72 14.32 0.68
C ARG A 92 9.00 15.66 0.48
N HIS A 93 9.73 16.73 0.14
CA HIS A 93 9.15 18.06 -0.08
C HIS A 93 8.23 18.10 -1.31
N VAL A 94 8.52 17.31 -2.34
CA VAL A 94 7.70 17.16 -3.55
C VAL A 94 6.43 16.34 -3.25
N HIS A 95 6.56 15.29 -2.45
CA HIS A 95 5.46 14.35 -2.19
C HIS A 95 4.50 14.82 -1.09
N LYS A 96 4.97 15.62 -0.12
CA LYS A 96 4.20 16.05 1.05
C LYS A 96 2.83 16.68 0.74
N PRO A 97 2.66 17.54 -0.29
CA PRO A 97 1.35 18.11 -0.63
C PRO A 97 0.32 17.04 -1.01
N TYR A 98 0.77 16.01 -1.74
CA TYR A 98 -0.06 15.02 -2.43
C TYR A 98 -0.28 13.71 -1.67
N VAL A 99 0.25 13.57 -0.45
CA VAL A 99 0.14 12.32 0.36
C VAL A 99 -1.30 11.81 0.49
N GLN A 100 -2.29 12.71 0.58
CA GLN A 100 -3.70 12.31 0.68
C GLN A 100 -4.20 11.63 -0.60
N ALA A 101 -3.79 12.13 -1.77
CA ALA A 101 -4.11 11.51 -3.05
C ALA A 101 -3.51 10.10 -3.12
N TYR A 102 -2.26 9.92 -2.64
CA TYR A 102 -1.61 8.61 -2.59
C TYR A 102 -2.37 7.62 -1.68
N PHE A 103 -2.78 8.05 -0.48
CA PHE A 103 -3.59 7.20 0.40
C PHE A 103 -4.96 6.87 -0.21
N LEU A 104 -5.60 7.81 -0.91
CA LEU A 104 -6.88 7.55 -1.57
C LEU A 104 -6.73 6.55 -2.72
N MET A 105 -5.71 6.70 -3.56
CA MET A 105 -5.39 5.76 -4.63
C MET A 105 -5.03 4.38 -4.08
N MET A 106 -4.24 4.31 -3.01
CA MET A 106 -3.92 3.04 -2.35
C MET A 106 -5.16 2.38 -1.76
N ALA A 107 -5.97 3.12 -1.00
CA ALA A 107 -7.16 2.59 -0.34
C ALA A 107 -8.21 2.10 -1.36
N SER A 108 -8.46 2.87 -2.42
CA SER A 108 -9.35 2.46 -3.51
C SER A 108 -8.83 1.24 -4.27
N SER A 109 -7.51 1.14 -4.46
CA SER A 109 -6.89 -0.07 -5.02
C SER A 109 -7.08 -1.28 -4.11
N MET A 110 -6.94 -1.13 -2.80
CA MET A 110 -7.15 -2.21 -1.83
C MET A 110 -8.61 -2.68 -1.80
N VAL A 111 -9.57 -1.75 -1.82
CA VAL A 111 -11.00 -2.09 -1.91
C VAL A 111 -11.27 -2.86 -3.20
N SER A 112 -10.81 -2.34 -4.33
CA SER A 112 -10.98 -2.99 -5.64
C SER A 112 -10.36 -4.39 -5.66
N PHE A 113 -9.17 -4.55 -5.09
CA PHE A 113 -8.52 -5.85 -4.98
C PHE A 113 -9.34 -6.83 -4.13
N SER A 114 -9.73 -6.45 -2.92
CA SER A 114 -10.47 -7.31 -1.99
C SER A 114 -11.82 -7.76 -2.58
N LEU A 115 -12.49 -6.87 -3.32
CA LEU A 115 -13.72 -7.20 -4.02
C LEU A 115 -13.48 -8.12 -5.21
N LEU A 116 -12.47 -7.86 -6.05
CA LEU A 116 -12.15 -8.73 -7.19
C LEU A 116 -11.70 -10.12 -6.73
N GLU A 117 -10.87 -10.21 -5.71
CA GLU A 117 -10.42 -11.49 -5.15
C GLU A 117 -11.60 -12.30 -4.59
N ARG A 118 -12.57 -11.64 -3.93
CA ARG A 118 -13.76 -12.31 -3.40
C ARG A 118 -14.79 -12.68 -4.48
N LEU A 119 -15.06 -11.78 -5.43
CA LEU A 119 -16.13 -11.94 -6.41
C LEU A 119 -15.69 -12.73 -7.65
N VAL A 120 -14.41 -12.65 -8.03
CA VAL A 120 -13.89 -13.28 -9.27
C VAL A 120 -13.14 -14.57 -8.97
N LEU A 121 -12.29 -14.59 -7.93
CA LEU A 121 -11.50 -15.78 -7.59
C LEU A 121 -12.12 -16.66 -6.51
N ASP A 122 -13.16 -16.17 -5.81
CA ASP A 122 -13.75 -16.82 -4.64
C ASP A 122 -12.71 -17.18 -3.54
N GLN A 123 -11.64 -16.37 -3.44
CA GLN A 123 -10.46 -16.69 -2.61
C GLN A 123 -10.14 -15.64 -1.52
N GLY A 124 -10.94 -14.60 -1.35
CA GLY A 124 -10.73 -13.56 -0.33
C GLY A 124 -11.42 -13.81 1.00
N HIS A 125 -10.92 -13.23 2.10
CA HIS A 125 -11.60 -13.24 3.39
C HIS A 125 -12.40 -11.97 3.64
N LEU A 126 -13.49 -12.10 4.41
CA LEU A 126 -14.36 -10.96 4.74
C LEU A 126 -13.63 -9.89 5.57
N VAL A 127 -12.65 -10.29 6.38
CA VAL A 127 -11.77 -9.38 7.14
C VAL A 127 -11.00 -8.43 6.22
N ASP A 128 -10.53 -8.92 5.06
CA ASP A 128 -9.74 -8.12 4.12
C ASP A 128 -10.62 -7.04 3.47
N VAL A 129 -11.85 -7.40 3.13
CA VAL A 129 -12.87 -6.49 2.60
C VAL A 129 -13.23 -5.43 3.63
N ILE A 130 -13.54 -5.84 4.87
CA ILE A 130 -13.86 -4.89 5.95
C ILE A 130 -12.69 -3.92 6.18
N PHE A 131 -11.47 -4.46 6.25
CA PHE A 131 -10.28 -3.64 6.46
C PHE A 131 -10.10 -2.64 5.32
N ALA A 132 -10.12 -3.08 4.05
CA ALA A 132 -9.97 -2.22 2.90
C ALA A 132 -11.06 -1.11 2.84
N PHE A 133 -12.32 -1.47 3.08
CA PHE A 133 -13.42 -0.50 3.12
C PHE A 133 -13.28 0.48 4.28
N SER A 134 -12.94 0.01 5.49
CA SER A 134 -12.75 0.87 6.66
C SER A 134 -11.62 1.87 6.42
N PHE A 135 -10.51 1.42 5.83
CA PHE A 135 -9.40 2.29 5.47
C PHE A 135 -9.82 3.33 4.42
N PHE A 136 -10.53 2.92 3.37
CA PHE A 136 -11.06 3.84 2.36
C PHE A 136 -11.99 4.90 2.96
N VAL A 137 -12.96 4.50 3.78
CA VAL A 137 -13.89 5.41 4.45
C VAL A 137 -13.14 6.39 5.36
N MET A 138 -12.16 5.92 6.13
CA MET A 138 -11.34 6.80 6.97
C MET A 138 -10.51 7.80 6.13
N VAL A 139 -9.97 7.39 4.99
CA VAL A 139 -9.20 8.29 4.11
C VAL A 139 -10.10 9.34 3.46
N VAL A 140 -11.34 8.98 3.08
CA VAL A 140 -12.30 9.90 2.47
C VAL A 140 -12.87 10.89 3.50
N LEU A 141 -13.26 10.42 4.69
CA LEU A 141 -13.96 11.25 5.67
C LEU A 141 -13.04 12.14 6.51
N HIS A 142 -11.82 11.68 6.83
CA HIS A 142 -10.97 12.41 7.77
C HIS A 142 -10.07 13.44 7.05
N LYS A 143 -10.28 14.73 7.37
CA LYS A 143 -9.37 15.81 6.94
C LYS A 143 -7.93 15.62 7.46
N GLN A 144 -7.75 14.89 8.56
CA GLN A 144 -6.43 14.64 9.15
C GLN A 144 -5.82 13.33 8.64
N ARG A 145 -5.10 13.47 7.53
CA ARG A 145 -4.47 12.42 6.70
C ARG A 145 -3.85 11.24 7.45
N LEU A 146 -3.06 11.51 8.49
CA LEU A 146 -2.29 10.48 9.19
C LEU A 146 -3.08 9.79 10.31
N TRP A 147 -4.13 10.42 10.83
CA TRP A 147 -5.02 9.78 11.80
C TRP A 147 -5.84 8.67 11.15
N SER A 148 -6.28 8.86 9.90
CA SER A 148 -6.95 7.79 9.13
C SER A 148 -6.09 6.55 9.02
N VAL A 149 -4.80 6.72 8.72
CA VAL A 149 -3.83 5.61 8.66
C VAL A 149 -3.65 4.99 10.04
N PHE A 150 -3.46 5.80 11.08
CA PHE A 150 -3.33 5.29 12.44
C PHE A 150 -4.51 4.42 12.85
N PHE A 151 -5.74 4.93 12.77
CA PHE A 151 -6.93 4.21 13.22
C PHE A 151 -7.19 2.95 12.40
N ALA A 152 -7.01 2.98 11.08
CA ALA A 152 -7.20 1.80 10.24
C ALA A 152 -6.19 0.71 10.59
N PHE A 153 -4.91 1.05 10.73
CA PHE A 153 -3.86 0.08 11.04
C PHE A 153 -3.91 -0.39 12.51
N SER A 154 -4.33 0.46 13.47
CA SER A 154 -4.65 0.02 14.83
C SER A 154 -5.83 -0.96 14.85
N GLY A 155 -6.87 -0.71 14.03
CA GLY A 155 -7.95 -1.66 13.84
C GLY A 155 -7.47 -3.00 13.27
N ALA A 156 -6.53 -2.98 12.32
CA ALA A 156 -5.90 -4.19 11.80
C ALA A 156 -5.09 -4.95 12.86
N VAL A 157 -4.38 -4.25 13.76
CA VAL A 157 -3.69 -4.88 14.90
C VAL A 157 -4.69 -5.58 15.83
N LEU A 158 -5.83 -4.93 16.13
CA LEU A 158 -6.87 -5.54 16.96
C LEU A 158 -7.49 -6.76 16.26
N ALA A 159 -7.81 -6.67 14.97
CA ALA A 159 -8.31 -7.80 14.20
C ALA A 159 -7.30 -8.97 14.16
N ALA A 160 -6.01 -8.66 14.00
CA ALA A 160 -4.93 -9.64 14.02
C ALA A 160 -4.78 -10.34 15.37
N GLY A 161 -4.92 -9.60 16.48
CA GLY A 161 -4.83 -10.15 17.83
C GLY A 161 -6.05 -10.98 18.25
N LEU A 162 -7.24 -10.66 17.72
CA LEU A 162 -8.49 -11.33 18.10
C LEU A 162 -8.89 -12.47 17.17
N TYR A 163 -8.52 -12.40 15.89
CA TYR A 163 -9.00 -13.36 14.90
C TYR A 163 -7.96 -13.65 13.82
N ARG A 164 -7.69 -12.69 12.93
CA ARG A 164 -6.78 -12.86 11.80
C ARG A 164 -6.30 -11.51 11.29
N ALA A 165 -5.02 -11.45 10.94
CA ALA A 165 -4.45 -10.30 10.26
C ALA A 165 -5.05 -10.18 8.85
N PRO A 166 -5.48 -8.97 8.43
CA PRO A 166 -5.93 -8.78 7.05
C PRO A 166 -4.76 -9.02 6.09
N ASP A 167 -5.06 -9.39 4.86
CA ASP A 167 -4.08 -9.52 3.78
C ASP A 167 -3.99 -8.19 3.01
N LEU A 168 -2.77 -7.80 2.60
CA LEU A 168 -2.54 -6.63 1.77
C LEU A 168 -2.34 -7.04 0.32
N MET A 169 -3.37 -6.86 -0.52
CA MET A 169 -3.31 -7.26 -1.93
C MET A 169 -2.87 -8.72 -2.13
N GLY A 170 -3.40 -9.63 -1.30
CA GLY A 170 -3.09 -11.07 -1.33
C GLY A 170 -1.74 -11.44 -0.72
N TYR A 171 -1.07 -10.51 -0.04
CA TYR A 171 0.12 -10.78 0.77
C TYR A 171 -0.27 -10.85 2.24
N ARG A 172 0.03 -11.99 2.88
CA ARG A 172 -0.23 -12.23 4.31
C ARG A 172 0.76 -11.48 5.18
N MET A 173 0.35 -10.41 5.83
CA MET A 173 1.28 -9.61 6.62
C MET A 173 1.36 -10.07 8.07
N ASP A 174 2.56 -10.00 8.64
CA ASP A 174 2.78 -10.20 10.06
C ASP A 174 2.14 -9.07 10.89
N LEU A 175 1.70 -9.39 12.12
CA LEU A 175 1.14 -8.41 13.05
C LEU A 175 2.08 -7.22 13.29
N VAL A 176 3.39 -7.50 13.35
CA VAL A 176 4.44 -6.48 13.56
C VAL A 176 4.39 -5.40 12.47
N PHE A 177 4.09 -5.77 11.23
CA PHE A 177 3.98 -4.82 10.12
C PHE A 177 2.87 -3.78 10.39
N TYR A 178 1.70 -4.23 10.82
CA TYR A 178 0.58 -3.34 11.14
C TYR A 178 0.91 -2.42 12.32
N LEU A 179 1.56 -2.97 13.35
CA LEU A 179 1.99 -2.23 14.53
C LEU A 179 3.01 -1.14 14.16
N VAL A 180 4.00 -1.45 13.31
CA VAL A 180 5.00 -0.47 12.84
C VAL A 180 4.33 0.68 12.09
N ILE A 181 3.39 0.40 11.17
CA ILE A 181 2.70 1.45 10.42
C ILE A 181 1.84 2.31 11.34
N ALA A 182 1.10 1.70 12.27
CA ALA A 182 0.32 2.43 13.26
C ALA A 182 1.23 3.37 14.08
N LEU A 183 2.32 2.86 14.67
CA LEU A 183 3.24 3.69 15.47
C LEU A 183 3.90 4.79 14.65
N MET A 184 4.37 4.49 13.42
CA MET A 184 4.96 5.50 12.55
C MET A 184 3.98 6.63 12.22
N SER A 185 2.73 6.28 11.89
CA SER A 185 1.70 7.28 11.61
C SER A 185 1.39 8.14 12.83
N LEU A 186 1.35 7.55 14.04
CA LEU A 186 1.17 8.26 15.30
C LEU A 186 2.31 9.23 15.59
N VAL A 187 3.57 8.78 15.47
CA VAL A 187 4.75 9.64 15.68
C VAL A 187 4.72 10.84 14.73
N LEU A 188 4.42 10.61 13.44
CA LEU A 188 4.35 11.68 12.44
C LEU A 188 3.21 12.68 12.74
N VAL A 189 2.09 12.22 13.30
CA VAL A 189 1.01 13.10 13.78
C VAL A 189 1.49 13.98 14.94
N LEU A 190 2.11 13.37 15.95
CA LEU A 190 2.52 14.06 17.18
C LEU A 190 3.62 15.09 16.90
N VAL A 191 4.63 14.74 16.09
CA VAL A 191 5.72 15.66 15.69
C VAL A 191 5.15 16.87 14.94
N LYS A 192 4.18 16.67 14.06
CA LYS A 192 3.53 17.77 13.32
C LYS A 192 2.76 18.72 14.24
N LYS A 193 2.21 18.23 15.35
CA LYS A 193 1.47 19.03 16.34
C LYS A 193 2.43 19.80 17.25
N GLY A 194 3.53 19.17 17.68
CA GLY A 194 4.57 19.82 18.50
C GLY A 194 5.26 21.00 17.81
N GLY A 195 5.51 20.90 16.49
CA GLY A 195 6.13 21.99 15.71
C GLY A 195 5.26 23.25 15.51
N LYS A 196 3.95 23.19 15.82
CA LYS A 196 3.06 24.36 15.79
C LYS A 196 3.02 25.14 17.12
N ASN A 197 3.55 24.58 18.21
CA ASN A 197 3.52 25.20 19.54
C ASN A 197 4.77 26.03 19.89
N HIS A 198 5.72 26.21 18.96
CA HIS A 198 6.95 26.98 19.18
C HIS A 198 7.10 28.19 18.24
N GLY A 199 5.99 28.75 17.77
CA GLY A 199 5.97 29.95 16.93
C GLY A 199 4.84 30.90 17.28
N GLY A 200 4.64 31.13 18.59
CA GLY A 200 3.78 32.18 19.12
C GLY A 200 4.63 33.28 19.72
#